data_AF-A0AAU1V0N1-F1
#
_entry.id   AF-A0AAU1V0N1-F1
#
_cell.length_a   1.000
_cell.length_b   1.000
_cell.length_c   1.000
_cell.angle_alpha   90.00
_cell.angle_beta   90.00
_cell.angle_gamma   90.00
#
_symmetry.space_group_name_H-M   'P 1'
#
loop_
_entity.id
_entity.type
_entity.pdbx_description
1 polymer ?
#
loop_
_entity_poly.entity_id
_entity_poly.type
_entity_poly.pdbx_seq_one_letter_code
_entity_poly.pdbx_strand_id
1 'polypeptide(L)' 'MASNQQTRPGIGELAKDSARNRIGVVMGEVGGRVRIRPIGGGTEWDAMPDNVVALTAREELSARLAIRNGNSRDGL' A
#
# COMPACT_ATOMS: atom_id res chain seq x y z
N MET A 1 9.34 2.26 26.57
CA MET A 1 9.34 3.30 25.51
C MET A 1 9.40 2.57 24.18
N ALA A 2 8.25 2.31 23.54
CA ALA A 2 8.24 1.67 22.23
C ALA A 2 8.54 2.76 21.20
N SER A 3 9.75 2.74 20.66
CA SER A 3 10.16 3.60 19.56
C SER A 3 9.24 3.34 18.37
N ASN A 4 8.22 4.18 18.19
CA ASN A 4 7.34 4.19 17.03
C ASN A 4 8.09 4.83 15.85
N GLN A 5 9.30 4.33 15.58
CA GLN A 5 10.00 4.52 14.32
C GLN A 5 9.11 3.84 13.30
N GLN A 6 8.22 4.63 12.69
CA GLN A 6 7.42 4.18 11.58
C GLN A 6 8.40 4.01 10.41
N THR A 7 9.09 2.88 10.43
CA THR A 7 10.02 2.46 9.39
C THR A 7 9.22 2.50 8.10
N ARG A 8 9.73 3.24 7.12
CA ARG A 8 9.12 3.30 5.79
C ARG A 8 8.87 1.85 5.34
N PRO A 9 7.68 1.52 4.85
CA PRO A 9 7.34 0.15 4.49
C PRO A 9 8.36 -0.36 3.46
N GLY A 10 8.90 -1.53 3.73
CA GLY A 10 9.90 -2.19 2.92
C GLY A 10 9.32 -2.75 1.62
N ILE A 11 10.20 -3.16 0.72
CA ILE A 11 9.82 -3.84 -0.52
C ILE A 11 9.05 -5.12 -0.17
N GLY A 12 7.90 -5.32 -0.79
CA GLY A 12 6.97 -6.42 -0.53
C GLY A 12 5.95 -6.13 0.57
N GLU A 13 6.10 -5.04 1.32
CA GLU A 13 5.14 -4.66 2.36
C GLU A 13 3.99 -3.80 1.80
N LEU A 14 2.88 -3.80 2.53
CA LEU A 14 1.72 -3.00 2.19
C LEU A 14 1.91 -1.56 2.69
N ALA A 15 1.58 -0.62 1.82
CA ALA A 15 1.68 0.79 2.10
C ALA A 15 0.48 1.56 1.55
N LYS A 16 0.17 2.68 2.20
CA LYS A 16 -0.81 3.66 1.74
C LYS A 16 -0.08 4.85 1.13
N ASP A 17 -0.41 5.17 -0.12
CA ASP A 17 -0.12 6.46 -0.72
C ASP A 17 -1.16 7.46 -0.20
N SER A 18 -0.77 8.32 0.74
CA SER A 18 -1.65 9.31 1.36
C SER A 18 -2.12 10.39 0.38
N ALA A 19 -1.31 10.72 -0.64
CA ALA A 19 -1.65 11.72 -1.64
C ALA A 19 -2.74 11.24 -2.60
N ARG A 20 -2.76 9.94 -2.89
CA ARG A 20 -3.79 9.32 -3.76
C ARG A 20 -4.89 8.60 -2.98
N ASN A 21 -4.72 8.46 -1.66
CA ASN A 21 -5.55 7.63 -0.79
C ASN A 21 -5.72 6.20 -1.33
N ARG A 22 -4.63 5.62 -1.87
CA ARG A 22 -4.59 4.27 -2.47
C ARG A 22 -3.66 3.36 -1.68
N ILE A 23 -3.99 2.08 -1.62
CA ILE A 23 -3.21 1.06 -0.92
C ILE A 23 -2.63 0.08 -1.94
N GLY A 24 -1.37 -0.30 -1.76
CA GLY A 24 -0.70 -1.29 -2.59
C GLY A 24 0.54 -1.86 -1.93
N VAL A 25 1.24 -2.72 -2.67
CA VAL A 25 2.50 -3.34 -2.26
C VAL A 25 3.67 -2.51 -2.79
N VAL A 26 4.63 -2.21 -1.92
CA VAL A 26 5.87 -1.53 -2.31
C VAL A 26 6.71 -2.46 -3.18
N MET A 27 7.06 -2.03 -4.39
CA MET A 27 7.87 -2.81 -5.33
C MET A 27 9.35 -2.40 -5.31
N GLY A 28 9.67 -1.22 -4.78
CA GLY A 28 11.02 -0.65 -4.77
C GLY A 28 11.02 0.86 -4.81
N GLU A 29 12.19 1.47 -4.68
CA GLU A 29 12.40 2.90 -4.92
C GLU A 29 13.27 3.07 -6.17
N VAL A 30 12.81 3.90 -7.12
CA VAL A 30 13.53 4.20 -8.36
C VAL A 30 13.46 5.71 -8.62
N GLY A 31 14.63 6.34 -8.79
CA GLY A 31 14.70 7.78 -9.05
C GLY A 31 14.10 8.64 -7.94
N GLY A 32 14.22 8.21 -6.67
CA GLY A 32 13.66 8.90 -5.51
C GLY A 32 12.14 8.78 -5.37
N ARG A 33 11.50 7.88 -6.11
CA ARG A 33 10.07 7.58 -6.00
C ARG A 33 9.84 6.13 -5.63
N VAL A 34 8.88 5.90 -4.76
CA VAL A 34 8.47 4.55 -4.38
C VAL A 34 7.48 4.03 -5.42
N ARG A 35 7.80 2.89 -6.03
CA ARG A 35 6.88 2.19 -6.94
C ARG A 35 5.94 1.32 -6.13
N ILE A 36 4.64 1.46 -6.37
CA ILE A 36 3.59 0.73 -5.66
C ILE A 36 2.72 -0.01 -6.69
N ARG A 37 2.41 -1.28 -6.40
CA ARG A 37 1.51 -2.13 -7.18
C ARG A 37 0.19 -2.34 -6.44
N PRO A 38 -0.99 -2.23 -7.10
CA PRO A 38 -2.25 -2.55 -6.44
C PRO A 38 -2.34 -4.04 -6.04
N ILE A 39 -2.94 -4.33 -4.87
CA ILE A 39 -3.02 -5.69 -4.29
C ILE A 39 -3.82 -6.67 -5.18
N GLY A 40 -4.81 -6.17 -5.93
CA GLY A 40 -5.66 -6.96 -6.83
C GLY A 40 -5.17 -7.02 -8.29
N GLY A 41 -3.99 -6.48 -8.59
CA GLY A 41 -3.54 -6.25 -9.97
C GLY A 41 -4.02 -4.90 -10.53
N GLY A 42 -3.58 -4.59 -11.76
CA GLY A 42 -3.77 -3.29 -12.41
C GLY A 42 -2.49 -2.48 -12.51
N THR A 43 -2.62 -1.20 -12.88
CA THR A 43 -1.48 -0.33 -13.20
C THR A 43 -0.72 0.08 -11.93
N GLU A 44 0.59 -0.20 -11.93
CA GLU A 44 1.53 0.31 -10.95
C GLU A 44 1.61 1.84 -11.00
N TRP A 45 1.96 2.47 -9.89
CA TRP A 45 2.16 3.91 -9.84
C TRP A 45 3.37 4.28 -8.99
N ASP A 46 3.94 5.46 -9.28
CA ASP A 46 5.02 6.03 -8.49
C ASP A 46 4.45 7.02 -7.46
N ALA A 47 4.90 6.90 -6.22
CA ALA A 47 4.55 7.74 -5.08
C ALA A 47 5.79 8.45 -4.52
N MET A 48 5.59 9.63 -3.93
CA MET A 48 6.65 10.30 -3.18
C MET A 48 6.91 9.52 -1.88
N PRO A 49 8.17 9.26 -1.49
CA PRO A 49 8.49 8.54 -0.26
C PRO A 49 7.81 9.12 0.99
N ASP A 50 7.69 10.45 1.08
CA ASP A 50 7.00 11.14 2.19
C ASP A 50 5.49 10.88 2.26
N ASN A 51 4.87 10.48 1.14
CA ASN A 51 3.45 10.13 1.09
C ASN A 51 3.20 8.63 1.30
N VAL A 52 4.26 7.81 1.37
CA VAL A 52 4.14 6.36 1.55
C VAL A 52 4.23 6.03 3.03
N VAL A 53 3.07 5.69 3.59
CA VAL A 53 2.95 5.35 5.01
C VAL A 53 2.67 3.86 5.19
N ALA A 54 3.29 3.26 6.22
CA ALA A 54 2.97 1.92 6.65
C ALA A 54 1.51 1.86 7.15
N LEU A 55 0.84 0.75 6.90
CA LEU A 55 -0.51 0.53 7.39
C LEU A 55 -0.48 0.09 8.86
N THR A 56 -1.50 0.48 9.61
CA THR A 56 -1.80 -0.20 10.87
C THR A 56 -2.32 -1.62 10.60
N ALA A 57 -2.20 -2.53 11.58
CA ALA A 57 -2.72 -3.90 11.45
C ALA A 57 -4.22 -3.94 11.07
N ARG A 58 -5.01 -2.96 11.55
CA ARG A 58 -6.43 -2.82 11.21
C ARG A 58 -6.64 -2.40 9.76
N GLU A 59 -5.86 -1.43 9.27
CA GLU A 59 -5.94 -0.99 7.87
C GLU A 59 -5.45 -2.08 6.92
N GLU A 60 -4.41 -2.82 7.30
CA GLU A 60 -3.94 -3.97 6.52
C GLU A 60 -5.03 -5.04 6.41
N LEU A 61 -5.64 -5.43 7.54
CA LEU A 61 -6.74 -6.38 7.53
C LEU A 61 -7.91 -5.89 6.67
N SER A 62 -8.28 -4.61 6.81
CA SER A 62 -9.36 -3.99 6.04
C SER A 62 -9.03 -3.97 4.55
N ALA A 63 -7.79 -3.68 4.17
CA ALA A 63 -7.34 -3.70 2.78
C ALA A 63 -7.41 -5.10 2.19
N ARG A 64 -6.91 -6.12 2.90
CA ARG A 64 -7.00 -7.54 2.48
C ARG A 64 -8.46 -7.99 2.33
N LEU A 65 -9.36 -7.55 3.22
CA LEU A 65 -10.79 -7.84 3.14
C LEU A 65 -11.47 -7.10 1.98
N ALA A 66 -11.11 -5.83 1.74
CA ALA A 66 -11.64 -5.05 0.63
C ALA A 66 -11.30 -5.66 -0.74
N ILE A 67 -10.12 -6.27 -0.90
CA ILE A 67 -9.76 -7.01 -2.12
C ILE A 67 -10.64 -8.25 -2.29
N ARG A 68 -10.82 -9.04 -1.22
CA ARG A 68 -11.70 -10.23 -1.25
C ARG A 68 -13.16 -9.86 -1.58
N ASN A 69 -13.65 -8.76 -1.00
CA ASN A 69 -15.00 -8.27 -1.23
C ASN A 69 -15.14 -7.58 -2.60
N GLY A 70 -14.13 -6.88 -3.07
CA GLY A 70 -14.10 -6.25 -4.40
C GLY A 70 -14.17 -7.29 -5.51
N ASN A 71 -13.40 -8.38 -5.39
CA ASN A 71 -13.46 -9.52 -6.30
C ASN A 71 -14.82 -10.26 -6.26
N SER A 72 -15.59 -10.14 -5.17
CA SER A 72 -16.93 -10.73 -5.06
C SER A 72 -18.04 -9.87 -5.70
N ARG A 73 -17.74 -8.61 -6.07
CA ARG A 73 -18.72 -7.66 -6.64
C ARG A 73 -18.63 -7.51 -8.16
N ASP A 74 -17.58 -8.05 -8.79
CA ASP A 74 -17.37 -8.06 -10.24
C ASP A 74 -17.91 -9.35 -10.90
N GLY A 75 -18.69 -10.14 -10.16
CA GLY A 75 -19.29 -11.40 -10.61
C GLY A 75 -20.82 -11.37 -10.66
N LEU A 76 -21.40 -10.35 -11.30
CA LEU A 76 -22.83 -10.25 -11.61
C LEU A 76 -23.05 -9.66 -13.00
#